data_AF-A0A1X1W701-F1
#
_entry.id   AF-A0A1X1W701-F1
#
_cell.length_a   1.000
_cell.length_b   1.000
_cell.length_c   1.000
_cell.angle_alpha   90.00
_cell.angle_beta   90.00
_cell.angle_gamma   90.00
#
_symmetry.space_group_name_H-M   'P 1'
#
loop_
_entity.id
_entity.type
_entity.pdbx_description
1 polymer ?
#
loop_
_entity_poly.entity_id
_entity_poly.type
_entity_poly.pdbx_seq_one_letter_code
_entity_poly.pdbx_strand_id
1 'polypeptide(L)' 'MAPHERDAALDRLPLPYSMALRLRDAGVDDAVIAECVGVEPEGLQALMEIARAKLVAAGYRE' A
#
# COMPACT_ATOMS: atom_id res chain seq x y z
N MET A 1 8.90 -15.57 0.36
CA MET A 1 8.60 -14.94 -0.95
C MET A 1 9.72 -13.97 -1.26
N ALA A 2 10.22 -13.92 -2.50
CA ALA A 2 11.31 -13.01 -2.84
C ALA A 2 10.77 -11.58 -2.89
N PRO A 3 11.53 -10.54 -2.47
CA PRO A 3 11.10 -9.14 -2.55
C PRO A 3 10.58 -8.74 -3.95
N HIS A 4 11.13 -9.36 -5.00
CA HIS A 4 10.71 -9.19 -6.39
C HIS A 4 9.25 -9.56 -6.70
N GLU A 5 8.66 -10.53 -5.99
CA GLU A 5 7.26 -10.95 -6.22
C GLU A 5 6.28 -9.93 -5.62
N ARG A 6 6.66 -9.29 -4.50
CA ARG A 6 5.88 -8.20 -3.89
C ARG A 6 5.91 -6.96 -4.76
N ASP A 7 7.09 -6.57 -5.25
CA ASP A 7 7.24 -5.40 -6.12
C ASP A 7 6.44 -5.54 -7.41
N ALA A 8 6.49 -6.71 -8.05
CA ALA A 8 5.71 -7.00 -9.24
C ALA A 8 4.19 -7.04 -9.01
N ALA A 9 3.75 -7.35 -7.79
CA ALA A 9 2.34 -7.27 -7.41
C ALA A 9 1.92 -5.83 -7.13
N LEU A 10 2.76 -5.04 -6.44
CA LEU A 10 2.55 -3.62 -6.19
C LEU A 10 2.46 -2.79 -7.49
N ASP A 11 3.24 -3.13 -8.51
CA ASP A 11 3.17 -2.46 -9.82
C ASP A 11 1.82 -2.63 -10.54
N ARG A 12 1.03 -3.64 -10.16
CA ARG A 12 -0.31 -3.87 -10.70
C ARG A 12 -1.42 -3.15 -9.93
N LEU A 13 -1.10 -2.52 -8.81
CA LEU A 13 -2.06 -1.77 -8.00
C LEU A 13 -2.19 -0.33 -8.51
N PRO A 14 -3.40 0.27 -8.41
CA PRO A 14 -3.53 1.71 -8.59
C PRO A 14 -2.59 2.48 -7.66
N LEU A 15 -2.02 3.58 -8.19
CA LEU A 15 -0.94 4.34 -7.57
C LEU A 15 -1.15 4.66 -6.07
N PRO A 16 -2.34 5.10 -5.61
CA PRO A 16 -2.52 5.43 -4.19
C PRO A 16 -2.27 4.23 -3.26
N TYR A 17 -2.64 3.02 -3.69
CA TYR A 17 -2.50 1.81 -2.88
C TYR A 17 -1.06 1.28 -2.89
N SER A 18 -0.41 1.25 -4.06
CA SER A 18 0.99 0.82 -4.15
C SER A 18 1.93 1.78 -3.44
N MET A 19 1.66 3.08 -3.53
CA MET A 19 2.41 4.12 -2.82
C MET A 19 2.24 4.00 -1.30
N ALA A 20 1.01 3.86 -0.80
CA ALA A 20 0.76 3.72 0.64
C ALA A 20 1.51 2.52 1.25
N LEU A 21 1.49 1.37 0.54
CA LEU A 21 2.15 0.15 0.97
C LEU A 21 3.69 0.29 0.95
N ARG A 22 4.25 0.91 -0.09
CA ARG A 22 5.71 1.15 -0.18
C ARG A 22 6.21 2.07 0.93
N LEU A 23 5.49 3.15 1.21
CA LEU A 23 5.84 4.07 2.29
C LEU A 23 5.72 3.40 3.66
N ARG A 24 4.69 2.57 3.86
CA ARG A 24 4.55 1.75 5.07
C ARG A 24 5.71 0.78 5.25
N ASP A 25 6.10 0.08 4.20
CA ASP A 25 7.22 -0.87 4.23
C ASP A 25 8.56 -0.14 4.50
N ALA A 26 8.67 1.13 4.12
CA ALA A 26 9.80 1.99 4.45
C ALA A 26 9.75 2.61 5.87
N GLY A 27 8.71 2.32 6.66
CA GLY A 27 8.56 2.82 8.03
C GLY A 27 8.15 4.30 8.13
N VAL A 28 7.56 4.85 7.07
CA VAL A 28 7.06 6.23 7.05
C VAL A 28 5.84 6.37 7.97
N ASP A 29 5.73 7.52 8.64
CA ASP A 29 4.63 7.83 9.55
C ASP A 29 3.27 7.94 8.83
N ASP A 30 2.21 7.52 9.52
CA ASP A 30 0.84 7.49 9.02
C ASP A 30 0.36 8.87 8.53
N ALA A 31 0.65 9.95 9.25
CA ALA A 31 0.23 11.28 8.84
C ALA A 31 0.88 11.69 7.50
N VAL A 32 2.16 11.33 7.32
CA VAL A 32 2.90 11.59 6.08
C VAL A 32 2.39 10.72 4.93
N ILE A 33 2.06 9.46 5.20
CA ILE A 33 1.46 8.57 4.19
C ILE A 33 0.11 9.13 3.74
N ALA A 34 -0.74 9.55 4.68
CA ALA A 34 -2.06 10.12 4.40
C ALA A 34 -1.97 11.35 3.49
N GLU A 35 -1.06 12.26 3.80
CA GLU A 35 -0.75 13.44 2.97
C GLU A 35 -0.31 13.03 1.57
N CYS A 36 0.63 12.09 1.45
CA CYS A 36 1.17 11.64 0.16
C CYS A 36 0.08 11.04 -0.75
N VAL A 37 -0.86 10.29 -0.18
CA VAL A 37 -1.94 9.61 -0.95
C VAL A 37 -3.20 10.47 -1.08
N GLY A 38 -3.22 11.67 -0.49
CA GLY A 38 -4.32 12.62 -0.59
C GLY A 38 -5.58 12.20 0.17
N VAL A 39 -5.42 11.60 1.35
CA VAL A 39 -6.55 11.25 2.24
C VAL A 39 -6.37 11.88 3.61
N GLU A 40 -7.48 12.08 4.32
CA GLU A 40 -7.43 12.46 5.72
C GLU A 40 -6.83 11.32 6.58
N PRO A 41 -6.13 11.62 7.69
CA PRO A 41 -5.53 10.61 8.56
C PRO A 41 -6.51 9.53 9.02
N GLU A 42 -7.76 9.90 9.30
CA GLU A 42 -8.83 8.98 9.71
C GLU A 42 -9.21 8.00 8.60
N GLY A 43 -9.01 8.38 7.33
CA GLY A 43 -9.27 7.55 6.15
C GLY A 43 -8.13 6.61 5.81
N LEU A 44 -6.92 6.83 6.35
CA LEU A 44 -5.74 6.06 5.97
C LEU A 44 -5.90 4.57 6.32
N GLN A 45 -6.46 4.25 7.48
CA GLN A 45 -6.62 2.86 7.89
C GLN A 45 -7.47 2.07 6.87
N ALA A 46 -8.61 2.64 6.47
CA ALA A 46 -9.49 2.03 5.47
C ALA A 46 -8.80 1.89 4.11
N LEU A 47 -8.04 2.91 3.67
CA LEU A 47 -7.25 2.85 2.44
C LEU A 47 -6.23 1.71 2.50
N MET A 48 -5.54 1.54 3.64
CA MET A 48 -4.53 0.49 3.84
C MET A 48 -5.14 -0.91 3.83
N GLU A 49 -6.34 -1.09 4.40
CA GLU A 49 -7.08 -2.35 4.34
C GLU A 49 -7.43 -2.71 2.89
N ILE A 50 -7.94 -1.75 2.12
CA ILE A 50 -8.24 -1.95 0.69
C ILE A 50 -6.95 -2.22 -0.10
N ALA A 51 -5.86 -1.52 0.19
CA ALA A 51 -4.57 -1.71 -0.47
C ALA A 51 -4.07 -3.15 -0.28
N ARG A 52 -4.12 -3.67 0.96
CA ARG A 52 -3.74 -5.06 1.27
C ARG A 52 -4.64 -6.06 0.55
N ALA A 53 -5.95 -5.87 0.57
CA ALA A 53 -6.89 -6.74 -0.15
C ALA A 53 -6.61 -6.79 -1.66
N LYS A 54 -6.30 -5.63 -2.27
CA LYS A 54 -5.90 -5.55 -3.69
C LYS A 54 -4.57 -6.23 -3.95
N LEU A 55 -3.60 -6.10 -3.03
CA LEU A 55 -2.30 -6.77 -3.14
C LEU A 55 -2.48 -8.29 -3.15
N VAL A 56 -3.33 -8.82 -2.27
CA VAL A 56 -3.67 -10.25 -2.25
C VAL A 56 -4.35 -10.69 -3.54
N ALA A 57 -5.32 -9.91 -4.04
CA ALA A 57 -5.98 -10.18 -5.30
C ALA A 57 -5.04 -10.13 -6.52
N ALA A 58 -3.95 -9.36 -6.44
CA ALA A 58 -2.88 -9.33 -7.45
C ALA A 58 -1.95 -10.56 -7.38
N GLY A 59 -2.22 -11.52 -6.49
CA GLY A 59 -1.48 -12.77 -6.37
C GLY A 59 -0.33 -12.74 -5.36
N TYR A 60 -0.19 -11.66 -4.59
CA TYR A 60 0.69 -11.68 -3.43
C TYR A 60 0.04 -12.51 -2.31
N ARG A 61 0.76 -13.46 -1.75
CA ARG A 61 0.32 -14.24 -0.59
C ARG A 61 1.33 -13.99 0.52
N GLU A 62 0.87 -13.43 1.64
CA GLU A 62 1.74 -13.19 2.80
C GLU A 62 2.36 -14.47 3.35
#